data_AF-A0A355C6E1-F1
#
_entry.id   AF-A0A355C6E1-F1
#
_cell.length_a   1.000
_cell.length_b   1.000
_cell.length_c   1.000
_cell.angle_alpha   90.00
_cell.angle_beta   90.00
_cell.angle_gamma   90.00
#
_symmetry.space_group_name_H-M   'P 1'
#
loop_
_entity.id
_entity.type
_entity.pdbx_description
1 polymer ?
#
loop_
_entity_poly.entity_id
_entity_poly.type
_entity_poly.pdbx_seq_one_letter_code
_entity_poly.pdbx_strand_id
1 'polypeptide(L)'
;MKVTIERSALVKALGHVQSVVERRNTIPILANVLLQAEGGALTLTATDLDIEISETAPADVARKGSTTVSALTFYEIVRRLPEGAQVRLDLIGDEGRLQVSAGRSQFSLAVLPEQDFPTLAANDLGVSFSIPTADLQRLFDKTRFAMSQEETRYYLNGVYLHAFTDGAKKLLRAAATDGHRLARLDAPLPAGADKMPGVIVPRKAVA
;
A
#
# COMPACT_ATOMS: atom_id res chain seq x y z
N MET A 1 12.20 16.98 -9.92
CA MET A 1 11.25 17.07 -8.80
C MET A 1 11.68 18.15 -7.81
N LYS A 2 10.77 19.06 -7.44
CA LYS A 2 10.88 19.99 -6.32
C LYS A 2 9.49 20.22 -5.73
N VAL A 3 9.29 19.83 -4.48
CA VAL A 3 7.99 19.78 -3.81
C VAL A 3 8.09 20.33 -2.39
N THR A 4 7.05 21.04 -1.94
CA THR A 4 6.83 21.35 -0.53
C THR A 4 5.54 20.68 -0.05
N ILE A 5 5.60 19.95 1.06
CA ILE A 5 4.46 19.21 1.61
C ILE A 5 4.41 19.35 3.14
N GLU A 6 3.21 19.43 3.70
CA GLU A 6 2.99 19.38 5.15
C GLU A 6 3.54 18.10 5.74
N ARG A 7 4.31 18.20 6.84
CA ARG A 7 4.87 17.03 7.52
C ARG A 7 3.79 16.00 7.86
N SER A 8 2.65 16.42 8.39
CA SER A 8 1.57 15.50 8.81
C SER A 8 1.03 14.66 7.66
N ALA A 9 0.84 15.28 6.48
CA ALA A 9 0.42 14.60 5.27
C ALA A 9 1.48 13.60 4.79
N LEU A 10 2.76 14.01 4.78
CA LEU A 10 3.86 13.15 4.35
C LEU A 10 4.09 11.97 5.31
N VAL A 11 4.04 12.17 6.63
CA VAL A 11 4.15 11.09 7.62
C VAL A 11 3.03 10.08 7.47
N LYS A 12 1.79 10.55 7.28
CA LYS A 12 0.62 9.68 7.08
C LYS A 12 0.79 8.81 5.85
N ALA A 13 1.07 9.42 4.69
CA ALA A 13 1.23 8.70 3.44
C ALA A 13 2.41 7.72 3.48
N LEU A 14 3.57 8.16 3.99
CA LEU A 14 4.71 7.26 4.18
C LEU A 14 4.36 6.10 5.11
N GLY A 15 3.68 6.36 6.23
CA GLY A 15 3.29 5.35 7.21
C GLY A 15 2.44 4.22 6.63
N HIS A 16 1.55 4.55 5.69
CA HIS A 16 0.74 3.55 4.99
C HIS A 16 1.57 2.79 3.95
N VAL A 17 2.26 3.47 3.03
CA VAL A 17 2.98 2.79 1.93
C VAL A 17 4.18 1.98 2.42
N GLN A 18 4.92 2.44 3.44
CA GLN A 18 6.09 1.70 3.94
C GLN A 18 5.74 0.36 4.60
N SER A 19 4.47 0.10 4.90
CA SER A 19 4.01 -1.15 5.52
C SER A 19 4.19 -2.39 4.64
N VAL A 20 4.20 -2.22 3.31
CA VAL A 20 4.45 -3.32 2.37
C VAL A 20 5.93 -3.65 2.21
N VAL A 21 6.83 -2.72 2.57
CA VAL A 21 8.27 -2.88 2.38
C VAL A 21 8.84 -3.89 3.36
N GLU A 22 9.42 -4.96 2.82
CA GLU A 22 10.09 -5.98 3.62
C GLU A 22 11.38 -5.43 4.26
N ARG A 23 11.64 -5.84 5.51
CA ARG A 23 12.84 -5.40 6.25
C ARG A 23 14.13 -6.00 5.68
N ARG A 24 14.02 -7.15 5.00
CA ARG A 24 15.15 -7.88 4.41
C ARG A 24 14.88 -8.03 2.93
N ASN A 25 15.43 -7.13 2.13
CA ASN A 25 15.39 -7.19 0.67
C ASN A 25 16.79 -7.43 0.11
N THR A 26 16.91 -8.41 -0.79
CA THR A 26 18.11 -8.64 -1.59
C THR A 26 18.15 -7.74 -2.83
N ILE A 27 17.00 -7.22 -3.25
CA ILE A 27 16.83 -6.31 -4.39
C ILE A 27 16.67 -4.87 -3.84
N PRO A 28 17.66 -3.98 -3.99
CA PRO A 28 17.65 -2.67 -3.34
C PRO A 28 16.45 -1.77 -3.67
N ILE A 29 15.94 -1.80 -4.92
CA ILE A 29 14.81 -0.95 -5.33
C ILE A 29 13.52 -1.24 -4.57
N LEU A 30 13.32 -2.49 -4.11
CA LEU A 30 12.14 -2.89 -3.32
C LEU A 30 12.19 -2.37 -1.88
N ALA A 31 13.34 -1.87 -1.41
CA ALA A 31 13.44 -1.17 -0.13
C ALA A 31 13.07 0.33 -0.24
N ASN A 32 12.83 0.81 -1.47
CA ASN A 32 12.48 2.19 -1.73
C ASN A 32 10.98 2.39 -1.87
N VAL A 33 10.56 3.64 -1.63
CA VAL A 33 9.27 4.18 -2.04
C VAL A 33 9.50 5.02 -3.29
N LEU A 34 8.67 4.82 -4.32
CA LEU A 34 8.57 5.68 -5.50
C LEU A 34 7.85 6.98 -5.12
N LEU A 35 8.44 8.11 -5.46
CA LEU A 35 7.89 9.45 -5.30
C LEU A 35 7.60 10.03 -6.68
N GLN A 36 6.36 10.47 -6.91
CA GLN A 36 5.94 11.10 -8.15
C GLN A 36 5.24 12.42 -7.85
N ALA A 37 5.82 13.52 -8.32
CA ALA A 37 5.30 14.87 -8.11
C ALA A 37 4.73 15.45 -9.40
N GLU A 38 3.41 15.65 -9.41
CA GLU A 38 2.67 16.19 -10.54
C GLU A 38 1.35 16.80 -10.09
N GLY A 39 0.84 17.81 -10.81
CA GLY A 39 -0.54 18.28 -10.65
C GLY A 39 -0.94 18.79 -9.25
N GLY A 40 0.00 19.33 -8.47
CA GLY A 40 -0.27 19.80 -7.10
C GLY A 40 -0.39 18.67 -6.07
N ALA A 41 0.17 17.49 -6.39
CA ALA A 41 0.18 16.36 -5.49
C ALA A 41 1.53 15.61 -5.53
N LEU A 42 1.79 14.89 -4.45
CA LEU A 42 2.86 13.91 -4.34
C LEU A 42 2.22 12.53 -4.16
N THR A 43 2.45 11.63 -5.10
CA THR A 43 2.08 10.22 -5.01
C THR A 43 3.26 9.42 -4.51
N LEU A 44 3.01 8.55 -3.54
CA LEU A 44 3.97 7.63 -2.96
C LEU A 44 3.52 6.21 -3.26
N THR A 45 4.41 5.39 -3.79
CA THR A 45 4.10 3.99 -4.13
C THR A 45 5.19 3.06 -3.61
N ALA A 46 4.81 1.96 -2.97
CA ALA A 46 5.71 0.92 -2.50
C ALA A 46 5.15 -0.46 -2.87
N THR A 47 6.02 -1.44 -3.08
CA THR A 47 5.62 -2.80 -3.43
C THR A 47 6.64 -3.84 -3.01
N ASP A 48 6.17 -5.07 -2.76
CA ASP A 48 6.97 -6.28 -2.58
C ASP A 48 6.87 -7.24 -3.78
N LEU A 49 6.35 -6.77 -4.92
CA LEU A 49 5.99 -7.53 -6.14
C LEU A 49 4.69 -8.34 -6.07
N ASP A 50 4.12 -8.57 -4.88
CA ASP A 50 2.82 -9.24 -4.73
C ASP A 50 1.71 -8.22 -4.42
N ILE A 51 2.05 -7.19 -3.65
CA ILE A 51 1.16 -6.12 -3.18
C ILE A 51 1.78 -4.78 -3.56
N GLU A 52 0.94 -3.87 -4.05
CA GLU A 52 1.27 -2.46 -4.23
C GLU A 52 0.39 -1.61 -3.32
N ILE A 53 0.99 -0.64 -2.63
CA ILE A 53 0.25 0.39 -1.90
C ILE A 53 0.65 1.74 -2.50
N SER A 54 -0.35 2.51 -2.94
CA SER A 54 -0.17 3.86 -3.46
C SER A 54 -1.04 4.85 -2.68
N GLU A 55 -0.46 5.98 -2.31
CA GLU A 55 -1.17 7.08 -1.65
C GLU A 55 -0.75 8.43 -2.22
N THR A 56 -1.74 9.28 -2.47
CA THR A 56 -1.55 10.63 -2.98
C THR A 56 -1.88 11.66 -1.90
N ALA A 57 -0.95 12.57 -1.66
CA ALA A 57 -1.11 13.68 -0.73
C ALA A 57 -1.01 15.04 -1.47
N PRO A 58 -1.84 16.05 -1.11
CA PRO A 58 -1.70 17.40 -1.64
C PRO A 58 -0.31 17.98 -1.33
N ALA A 59 0.30 18.64 -2.31
CA ALA A 59 1.62 19.24 -2.16
C ALA A 59 1.83 20.41 -3.14
N ASP A 60 2.66 21.37 -2.77
CA ASP A 60 3.09 22.44 -3.67
C ASP A 60 4.22 21.95 -4.58
N VAL A 61 3.91 21.72 -5.86
CA VAL A 61 4.83 21.16 -6.85
C VAL A 61 5.45 22.28 -7.70
N ALA A 62 6.62 22.75 -7.29
CA ALA A 62 7.37 23.77 -8.02
C ALA A 62 8.08 23.22 -9.28
N ARG A 63 8.50 21.94 -9.24
CA ARG A 63 9.10 21.24 -10.39
C ARG A 63 8.61 19.80 -10.41
N LYS A 64 7.93 19.39 -11.47
CA LYS A 64 7.50 18.00 -11.65
C LYS A 64 8.69 17.02 -11.66
N GLY A 65 8.38 15.75 -11.48
CA GLY A 65 9.30 14.64 -11.67
C GLY A 65 9.23 13.63 -10.55
N SER A 66 10.13 12.67 -10.61
CA SER A 66 9.99 11.42 -9.88
C SER A 66 11.35 10.84 -9.52
N THR A 67 11.37 10.01 -8.49
CA THR A 67 12.56 9.30 -8.00
C THR A 67 12.15 8.23 -7.00
N THR A 68 13.07 7.39 -6.58
CA THR A 68 12.83 6.46 -5.46
C THR A 68 13.78 6.72 -4.32
N VAL A 69 13.33 6.53 -3.08
CA VAL A 69 14.17 6.73 -1.89
C VAL A 69 13.88 5.65 -0.83
N SER A 70 14.86 5.30 -0.01
CA SER A 70 14.68 4.30 1.06
C SER A 70 13.45 4.61 1.92
N ALA A 71 12.44 3.74 1.88
CA ALA A 71 11.14 3.98 2.50
C ALA A 71 11.27 4.11 4.02
N LEU A 72 11.96 3.16 4.65
CA LEU A 72 12.20 3.15 6.10
C LEU A 72 12.99 4.39 6.52
N THR A 73 14.14 4.65 5.89
CA THR A 73 14.99 5.80 6.26
C THR A 73 14.24 7.12 6.10
N PHE A 74 13.49 7.28 5.01
CA PHE A 74 12.75 8.50 4.74
C PHE A 74 11.61 8.70 5.75
N TYR A 75 10.84 7.65 6.06
CA TYR A 75 9.82 7.69 7.11
C TYR A 75 10.41 8.08 8.47
N GLU A 76 11.54 7.47 8.86
CA GLU A 76 12.22 7.77 10.13
C GLU A 76 12.69 9.23 10.23
N ILE A 77 13.14 9.80 9.12
CA ILE A 77 13.53 11.21 9.04
C ILE A 77 12.30 12.10 9.19
N VAL A 78 11.27 11.90 8.36
CA VAL A 78 10.10 12.79 8.31
C VAL A 78 9.35 12.76 9.65
N ARG A 79 9.19 11.60 10.30
CA ARG A 79 8.52 11.54 11.60
C ARG A 79 9.27 12.29 12.71
N ARG A 80 10.58 12.50 12.59
CA ARG A 80 11.40 13.20 13.60
C ARG A 80 11.49 14.71 13.34
N LEU A 81 10.99 15.18 12.20
CA LEU A 81 10.89 16.61 11.92
C LEU A 81 9.88 17.28 12.88
N PRO A 82 10.00 18.59 13.14
CA PRO A 82 9.06 19.31 14.01
C PRO A 82 7.61 19.25 13.51
N GLU A 83 6.65 19.18 14.42
CA GLU A 83 5.23 19.26 14.07
C GLU A 83 4.89 20.60 13.40
N GLY A 84 3.94 20.57 12.44
CA GLY A 84 3.55 21.75 11.65
C GLY A 84 4.61 22.24 10.65
N ALA A 85 5.72 21.52 10.49
CA ALA A 85 6.76 21.91 9.54
C ALA A 85 6.36 21.63 8.08
N GLN A 86 6.76 22.55 7.19
CA GLN A 86 6.80 22.31 5.74
C GLN A 86 8.06 21.55 5.38
N VAL A 87 7.90 20.40 4.74
CA VAL A 87 8.99 19.55 4.27
C VAL A 87 9.24 19.86 2.79
N ARG A 88 10.45 20.33 2.47
CA ARG A 88 10.89 20.56 1.10
C ARG A 88 11.71 19.37 0.61
N LEU A 89 11.30 18.84 -0.53
CA LEU A 89 11.95 17.77 -1.27
C LEU A 89 12.52 18.36 -2.56
N ASP A 90 13.84 18.32 -2.76
CA ASP A 90 14.48 18.81 -3.98
C ASP A 90 15.37 17.69 -4.55
N LEU A 91 15.00 17.18 -5.73
CA LEU A 91 15.80 16.18 -6.44
C LEU A 91 16.90 16.89 -7.23
N ILE A 92 18.14 16.63 -6.84
CA ILE A 92 19.34 17.18 -7.45
C ILE A 92 19.81 16.18 -8.51
N GLY A 93 19.43 16.44 -9.77
CA GLY A 93 19.53 15.49 -10.88
C GLY A 93 20.95 15.01 -11.19
N ASP A 94 21.94 15.90 -11.10
CA ASP A 94 23.34 15.56 -11.44
C ASP A 94 24.03 14.73 -10.36
N GLU A 95 23.51 14.73 -9.13
CA GLU A 95 24.13 14.06 -7.97
C GLU A 95 23.46 12.73 -7.62
N GLY A 96 22.28 12.42 -8.18
CA GLY A 96 21.52 11.24 -7.76
C GLY A 96 21.12 11.30 -6.29
N ARG A 97 20.71 12.47 -5.80
CA ARG A 97 20.31 12.66 -4.40
C ARG A 97 19.01 13.45 -4.24
N LEU A 98 18.22 13.05 -3.25
CA LEU A 98 17.07 13.78 -2.76
C LEU A 98 17.46 14.60 -1.52
N GLN A 99 17.40 15.91 -1.64
CA GLN A 99 17.56 16.82 -0.50
C GLN A 99 16.21 16.95 0.22
N VAL A 100 16.20 16.65 1.51
CA VAL A 100 15.03 16.77 2.40
C VAL A 100 15.34 17.86 3.42
N SER A 101 14.52 18.91 3.49
CA SER A 101 14.73 19.99 4.44
C SER A 101 13.45 20.46 5.11
N ALA A 102 13.56 20.84 6.38
CA ALA A 102 12.49 21.46 7.15
C ALA A 102 13.10 22.34 8.25
N GLY A 103 12.82 23.64 8.21
CA GLY A 103 13.47 24.60 9.10
C GLY A 103 15.00 24.56 8.97
N ARG A 104 15.70 24.19 10.05
CA ARG A 104 17.16 24.08 10.12
C ARG A 104 17.70 22.67 9.82
N SER A 105 16.82 21.69 9.66
CA SER A 105 17.21 20.31 9.37
C SER A 105 17.37 20.12 7.87
N GLN A 106 18.48 19.48 7.48
CA GLN A 106 18.76 19.12 6.09
C GLN A 106 19.34 17.70 6.04
N PHE A 107 18.82 16.89 5.13
CA PHE A 107 19.26 15.53 4.87
C PHE A 107 19.46 15.35 3.37
N SER A 108 20.39 14.49 3.00
CA SER A 108 20.65 14.16 1.60
C SER A 108 20.62 12.65 1.45
N LEU A 109 19.64 12.13 0.72
CA LEU A 109 19.38 10.70 0.58
C LEU A 109 19.78 10.26 -0.83
N ALA A 110 20.47 9.12 -0.93
CA ALA A 110 20.69 8.48 -2.22
C ALA A 110 19.36 8.03 -2.81
N VAL A 111 19.23 8.13 -4.13
CA VAL A 111 18.05 7.69 -4.87
C VAL A 111 18.39 6.65 -5.91
N LEU A 112 17.38 5.91 -6.34
CA LEU A 112 17.45 5.08 -7.55
C LEU A 112 16.45 5.64 -8.58
N PRO A 113 16.72 5.49 -9.88
CA PRO A 113 15.86 6.03 -10.92
C PRO A 113 14.49 5.33 -10.92
N GLU A 114 13.44 6.05 -11.32
CA GLU A 114 12.07 5.50 -11.32
C GLU A 114 11.90 4.30 -12.25
N GLN A 115 12.67 4.25 -13.34
CA GLN A 115 12.58 3.21 -14.36
C GLN A 115 12.96 1.81 -13.86
N ASP A 116 13.69 1.75 -12.75
CA ASP A 116 14.06 0.49 -12.09
C ASP A 116 12.95 0.03 -11.13
N PHE A 117 11.99 0.89 -10.80
CA PHE A 117 10.88 0.57 -9.92
C PHE A 117 9.87 -0.31 -10.65
N PRO A 118 9.47 -1.46 -10.09
CA PRO A 118 8.54 -2.36 -10.74
C PRO A 118 7.17 -1.72 -10.89
N THR A 119 6.54 -1.91 -12.05
CA THR A 119 5.15 -1.52 -12.29
C THR A 119 4.28 -2.77 -12.21
N LEU A 120 3.37 -2.83 -11.24
CA LEU A 120 2.33 -3.84 -11.23
C LEU A 120 1.23 -3.42 -12.20
N ALA A 121 1.07 -4.16 -13.29
CA ALA A 121 0.03 -3.85 -14.27
C ALA A 121 -1.36 -3.96 -13.63
N ALA A 122 -2.04 -2.82 -13.51
CA ALA A 122 -3.46 -2.79 -13.20
C ALA A 122 -4.22 -3.31 -14.43
N ASN A 123 -4.40 -4.63 -14.50
CA ASN A 123 -5.22 -5.25 -15.53
C ASN A 123 -6.66 -4.72 -15.45
N ASP A 124 -7.40 -4.82 -16.56
CA ASP A 124 -8.84 -4.54 -16.58
C ASP A 124 -9.56 -5.52 -15.62
N LEU A 125 -9.92 -5.02 -14.44
CA LEU A 125 -10.62 -5.80 -13.41
C LEU A 125 -12.10 -5.85 -13.78
N GLY A 126 -12.57 -6.99 -14.31
CA GLY A 126 -13.93 -7.15 -14.83
C GLY A 126 -15.08 -7.07 -13.81
N VAL A 127 -14.80 -6.84 -12.52
CA VAL A 127 -15.80 -6.71 -11.45
C VAL A 127 -15.43 -5.55 -10.53
N SER A 128 -16.38 -4.63 -10.33
CA SER A 128 -16.26 -3.50 -9.40
C SER A 128 -17.56 -3.34 -8.62
N PHE A 129 -17.45 -3.09 -7.32
CA PHE A 129 -18.58 -2.88 -6.41
C PHE A 129 -18.14 -2.04 -5.20
N SER A 130 -19.11 -1.55 -4.43
CA SER A 130 -18.87 -0.81 -3.19
C SER A 130 -19.42 -1.55 -1.99
N ILE A 131 -18.63 -1.68 -0.93
CA ILE A 131 -19.01 -2.31 0.33
C ILE A 131 -18.78 -1.35 1.51
N PRO A 132 -19.62 -1.34 2.55
CA PRO A 132 -19.34 -0.58 3.76
C PRO A 132 -17.99 -1.02 4.38
N THR A 133 -17.15 -0.05 4.73
CA THR A 133 -15.82 -0.33 5.34
C THR A 133 -15.93 -1.23 6.57
N ALA A 134 -16.95 -1.01 7.40
CA ALA A 134 -17.20 -1.82 8.59
C ALA A 134 -17.50 -3.29 8.27
N ASP A 135 -18.20 -3.57 7.17
CA ASP A 135 -18.50 -4.94 6.74
C ASP A 135 -17.24 -5.64 6.23
N LEU A 136 -16.44 -4.96 5.40
CA LEU A 136 -15.18 -5.50 4.90
C LEU A 136 -14.19 -5.78 6.04
N GLN A 137 -14.03 -4.82 6.96
CA GLN A 137 -13.20 -5.00 8.16
C GLN A 137 -13.68 -6.19 8.98
N ARG A 138 -14.99 -6.31 9.22
CA ARG A 138 -15.56 -7.40 9.99
C ARG A 138 -15.34 -8.77 9.31
N LEU A 139 -15.46 -8.85 7.99
CA LEU A 139 -15.16 -10.06 7.22
C LEU A 139 -13.72 -10.52 7.46
N PHE A 140 -12.75 -9.61 7.33
CA PHE A 140 -11.34 -9.93 7.55
C PHE A 140 -11.01 -10.21 9.02
N ASP A 141 -11.39 -9.35 9.96
CA ASP A 141 -11.08 -9.50 11.38
C ASP A 141 -11.61 -10.81 11.98
N LYS A 142 -12.79 -11.27 11.52
CA LYS A 142 -13.42 -12.50 12.01
C LYS A 142 -12.93 -13.76 11.32
N THR A 143 -12.16 -13.66 10.24
CA THR A 143 -11.65 -14.84 9.50
C THR A 143 -10.14 -14.97 9.52
N ARG A 144 -9.39 -13.86 9.57
CA ARG A 144 -7.93 -13.84 9.39
C ARG A 144 -7.15 -14.72 10.36
N PHE A 145 -7.64 -14.92 11.58
CA PHE A 145 -6.97 -15.74 12.60
C PHE A 145 -6.88 -17.22 12.21
N ALA A 146 -7.73 -17.68 11.28
CA ALA A 146 -7.76 -19.06 10.81
C ALA A 146 -6.95 -19.27 9.52
N MET A 147 -6.22 -18.27 9.01
CA MET A 147 -5.32 -18.48 7.87
C MET A 147 -4.12 -19.33 8.27
N SER A 148 -3.67 -20.17 7.35
CA SER A 148 -2.42 -20.92 7.51
C SER A 148 -1.22 -19.98 7.58
N GLN A 149 -0.19 -20.40 8.32
CA GLN A 149 1.15 -19.79 8.29
C GLN A 149 2.16 -20.68 7.55
N GLU A 150 1.75 -21.87 7.11
CA GLU A 150 2.60 -22.83 6.43
C GLU A 150 2.77 -22.46 4.96
N GLU A 151 4.02 -22.45 4.48
CA GLU A 151 4.32 -22.10 3.09
C GLU A 151 4.01 -23.25 2.10
N THR A 152 3.85 -24.48 2.59
CA THR A 152 3.61 -25.68 1.76
C THR A 152 2.20 -25.74 1.18
N ARG A 153 1.21 -25.12 1.84
CA ARG A 153 -0.18 -25.02 1.37
C ARG A 153 -0.57 -23.57 1.16
N TYR A 154 0.11 -22.91 0.21
CA TYR A 154 -0.03 -21.48 -0.05
C TYR A 154 -1.48 -21.02 -0.31
N TYR A 155 -2.35 -21.88 -0.87
CA TYR A 155 -3.78 -21.58 -1.08
C TYR A 155 -4.58 -21.44 0.24
N LEU A 156 -3.99 -21.79 1.38
CA LEU A 156 -4.56 -21.55 2.72
C LEU A 156 -3.99 -20.31 3.40
N ASN A 157 -3.01 -19.64 2.79
CA ASN A 157 -2.34 -18.45 3.33
C ASN A 157 -3.10 -17.17 2.94
N GLY A 158 -4.43 -17.22 3.07
CA GLY A 158 -5.31 -16.13 2.65
C GLY A 158 -6.76 -16.34 3.06
N VAL A 159 -7.58 -15.33 2.78
CA VAL A 159 -9.03 -15.39 2.98
C VAL A 159 -9.70 -15.62 1.63
N TYR A 160 -10.46 -16.69 1.51
CA TYR A 160 -11.29 -16.96 0.35
C TYR A 160 -12.54 -16.07 0.36
N LEU A 161 -12.61 -15.12 -0.56
CA LEU A 161 -13.69 -14.16 -0.73
C LEU A 161 -14.48 -14.50 -2.00
N HIS A 162 -15.78 -14.74 -1.86
CA HIS A 162 -16.65 -15.11 -2.99
C HIS A 162 -18.11 -14.73 -2.77
N ALA A 163 -18.84 -14.54 -3.86
CA ALA A 163 -20.29 -14.47 -3.81
C ALA A 163 -20.87 -15.85 -3.50
N PHE A 164 -21.84 -15.91 -2.59
CA PHE A 164 -22.52 -17.13 -2.14
C PHE A 164 -24.03 -16.90 -2.11
N THR A 165 -24.81 -17.92 -2.47
CA THR A 165 -26.28 -17.86 -2.39
C THR A 165 -26.78 -18.87 -1.36
N ASP A 166 -27.52 -18.39 -0.36
CA ASP A 166 -28.19 -19.20 0.67
C ASP A 166 -29.71 -19.08 0.52
N GLY A 167 -30.32 -20.02 -0.19
CA GLY A 167 -31.73 -19.93 -0.59
C GLY A 167 -31.98 -18.68 -1.44
N ALA A 168 -32.78 -17.75 -0.93
CA ALA A 168 -33.07 -16.48 -1.61
C ALA A 168 -32.05 -15.35 -1.28
N LYS A 169 -31.14 -15.56 -0.32
CA LYS A 169 -30.19 -14.53 0.11
C LYS A 169 -28.91 -14.61 -0.70
N LYS A 170 -28.48 -13.47 -1.24
CA LYS A 170 -27.15 -13.30 -1.84
C LYS A 170 -26.21 -12.68 -0.81
N LEU A 171 -25.06 -13.32 -0.60
CA LEU A 171 -24.11 -12.98 0.44
C LEU A 171 -22.70 -12.87 -0.15
N LEU A 172 -21.87 -12.02 0.44
CA LEU A 172 -20.43 -12.04 0.29
C LEU A 172 -19.84 -12.86 1.43
N ARG A 173 -19.13 -13.94 1.11
CA ARG A 173 -18.56 -14.85 2.10
C ARG A 173 -17.04 -14.72 2.14
N ALA A 174 -16.52 -14.53 3.35
CA ALA A 174 -15.11 -14.71 3.69
C ALA A 174 -14.93 -16.04 4.41
N ALA A 175 -13.96 -16.84 3.99
CA ALA A 175 -13.59 -18.09 4.65
C ALA A 175 -12.06 -18.24 4.75
N ALA A 176 -11.56 -18.70 5.89
CA ALA A 176 -10.15 -19.02 6.08
C ALA A 176 -10.02 -20.32 6.89
N THR A 177 -8.99 -21.11 6.59
CA THR A 177 -8.69 -22.35 7.30
C THR A 177 -7.20 -22.63 7.26
N ASP A 178 -6.69 -23.22 8.34
CA ASP A 178 -5.33 -23.74 8.48
C ASP A 178 -5.32 -25.28 8.43
N GLY A 179 -6.44 -25.90 8.04
CA GLY A 179 -6.62 -27.35 8.04
C GLY A 179 -6.97 -27.96 9.40
N HIS A 180 -6.83 -27.20 10.49
CA HIS A 180 -7.22 -27.63 11.84
C HIS A 180 -8.49 -26.93 12.32
N ARG A 181 -8.69 -25.68 11.90
CA ARG A 181 -9.86 -24.86 12.22
C ARG A 181 -10.27 -24.04 11.01
N LEU A 182 -11.56 -23.72 10.95
CA LEU A 182 -12.15 -22.92 9.88
C LEU A 182 -12.95 -21.78 10.47
N ALA A 183 -12.75 -20.58 9.93
CA ALA A 183 -13.57 -19.41 10.21
C ALA A 183 -14.32 -18.99 8.95
N ARG A 184 -15.60 -18.65 9.11
CA ARG A 184 -16.47 -18.21 8.02
C ARG A 184 -17.33 -17.07 8.50
N LEU A 185 -17.43 -16.01 7.70
CA LEU A 185 -18.38 -14.93 7.94
C LEU A 185 -19.04 -14.52 6.62
N ASP A 186 -20.32 -14.19 6.72
CA ASP A 186 -21.13 -13.70 5.61
C ASP A 186 -21.54 -12.25 5.87
N ALA A 187 -21.55 -11.45 4.81
CA ALA A 187 -22.12 -10.10 4.75
C ALA A 187 -23.15 -10.03 3.61
N PRO A 188 -24.09 -9.06 3.61
CA PRO A 188 -24.94 -8.83 2.45
C PRO A 188 -24.09 -8.66 1.18
N LEU A 189 -24.49 -9.29 0.07
CA LEU A 189 -23.74 -9.15 -1.18
C LEU A 189 -23.87 -7.71 -1.71
N PRO A 190 -22.77 -6.99 -1.94
CA PRO A 190 -22.80 -5.68 -2.57
C PRO A 190 -23.39 -5.74 -3.98
N ALA A 191 -24.10 -4.68 -4.38
CA ALA A 191 -24.55 -4.54 -5.76
C ALA A 191 -23.34 -4.55 -6.72
N GLY A 192 -23.41 -5.38 -7.77
CA GLY A 192 -22.32 -5.54 -8.74
C GLY A 192 -21.34 -6.68 -8.43
N ALA A 193 -21.39 -7.27 -7.23
CA ALA A 193 -20.50 -8.37 -6.83
C ALA A 193 -20.99 -9.76 -7.28
N ASP A 194 -22.16 -9.89 -7.92
CA ASP A 194 -22.76 -11.19 -8.30
C ASP A 194 -21.87 -12.04 -9.21
N LYS A 195 -21.08 -11.39 -10.07
CA LYS A 195 -20.18 -12.05 -11.03
C LYS A 195 -18.74 -12.18 -10.51
N MET A 196 -18.50 -11.82 -9.24
CA MET A 196 -17.18 -11.92 -8.62
C MET A 196 -16.71 -13.39 -8.65
N PRO A 197 -15.57 -13.71 -9.28
CA PRO A 197 -14.98 -15.03 -9.13
C PRO A 197 -14.53 -15.21 -7.67
N GLY A 198 -14.53 -16.45 -7.19
CA GLY A 198 -13.93 -16.72 -5.90
C GLY A 198 -12.43 -16.44 -5.94
N VAL A 199 -11.93 -15.60 -5.05
CA VAL A 199 -10.52 -15.22 -4.96
C VAL A 199 -9.97 -15.50 -3.58
N ILE A 200 -8.68 -15.81 -3.50
CA ILE A 200 -7.97 -15.92 -2.22
C ILE A 200 -7.16 -14.64 -2.05
N VAL A 201 -7.56 -13.80 -1.09
CA VAL A 201 -6.84 -12.59 -0.74
C VAL A 201 -5.64 -12.97 0.14
N PRO A 202 -4.39 -12.71 -0.27
CA PRO A 202 -3.21 -13.14 0.47
C PRO A 202 -3.15 -12.57 1.88
N ARG A 203 -2.59 -13.34 2.82
CA ARG A 203 -2.48 -12.97 4.25
C ARG A 203 -1.93 -11.55 4.47
N LYS A 204 -0.88 -11.16 3.74
CA LYS A 204 -0.23 -9.85 3.90
C LYS A 204 -1.14 -8.69 3.44
N ALA A 205 -2.01 -8.92 2.47
CA ALA A 205 -3.00 -7.93 2.01
C ALA A 205 -4.20 -7.82 2.96
N VAL A 206 -4.48 -8.86 3.76
CA VAL A 206 -5.56 -8.88 4.76
C VAL A 206 -5.15 -8.20 6.08
N ALA A 207 -3.85 -8.19 6.39
CA ALA A 207 -3.29 -7.79 7.68
C ALA A 207 -3.32 -6.28 7.91
#